data_AF-A0AAD9ZUA2-F1
#
_entry.id   AF-A0AAD9ZUA2-F1
#
_cell.length_a   1.000
_cell.length_b   1.000
_cell.length_c   1.000
_cell.angle_alpha   90.00
_cell.angle_beta   90.00
_cell.angle_gamma   90.00
#
_symmetry.space_group_name_H-M   'P 1'
#
loop_
_entity.id
_entity.type
_entity.pdbx_description
1 polymer ?
#
loop_
_entity_poly.entity_id
_entity_poly.type
_entity_poly.pdbx_seq_one_letter_code
_entity_poly.pdbx_strand_id
1 'polypeptide(L)'
;MDEEPCEMNKLNRLETRTDYEAFVQFTINNGTWTISCINSSHNHELAKLEERQFLRSGQEILNGHGSIISSMVDARIGLTKSYFFLANEVGGVENLGILRKDATNDLQQKKIMEVGDAQTLLNHFKCKEGEDPNFFYSVQVDQQMTNFFWRDSRSKFDYDCFGDVVCFDTTFRTNKYNLNCAPFVGVNHHRKNVLFGYAFLLNESIEPFVWLFELFLESMENKQPNTIFTDQDKTMENAIAKIFPNARHRLCTWHISKNATQHLANHYANPEFKRLFNKCFYGCLSDGI
;
A
#
# COMPACT_ATOMS: atom_id res chain seq x y z
N MET A 1 16.37 48.78 -6.11
CA MET A 1 14.97 48.41 -6.35
C MET A 1 14.89 48.02 -7.80
N ASP A 2 15.14 46.74 -8.07
CA ASP A 2 14.86 46.07 -9.33
C ASP A 2 14.62 44.61 -8.93
N GLU A 3 13.35 44.22 -8.86
CA GLU A 3 12.92 42.85 -8.64
C GLU A 3 12.85 42.15 -9.99
N GLU A 4 13.77 41.22 -10.25
CA GLU A 4 13.60 40.23 -11.31
C GLU A 4 12.72 39.09 -10.80
N PRO A 5 11.64 38.69 -11.50
CA PRO A 5 10.84 37.55 -11.11
C PRO A 5 11.59 36.24 -11.41
N CYS A 6 11.74 35.41 -10.37
CA CYS A 6 12.28 34.07 -10.47
C CYS A 6 11.40 33.17 -11.35
N GLU A 7 11.95 32.67 -12.46
CA GLU A 7 11.31 31.66 -13.31
C GLU A 7 11.11 30.35 -12.52
N MET A 8 9.87 30.09 -12.13
CA MET A 8 9.48 28.78 -11.60
C MET A 8 9.28 27.80 -12.75
N ASN A 9 10.18 26.84 -12.87
CA ASN A 9 9.93 25.61 -13.63
C ASN A 9 8.82 24.80 -12.94
N LYS A 10 7.57 25.08 -13.30
CA LYS A 10 6.40 24.26 -12.95
C LYS A 10 6.53 22.92 -13.66
N LEU A 11 6.80 21.85 -12.90
CA LEU A 11 6.42 20.50 -13.30
C LEU A 11 4.90 20.54 -13.51
N ASN A 12 4.46 20.43 -14.76
CA ASN A 12 3.06 20.43 -15.16
C ASN A 12 2.33 19.20 -14.58
N ARG A 13 1.92 19.29 -13.33
CA ARG A 13 0.68 18.66 -12.91
C ARG A 13 -0.41 19.59 -13.44
N LEU A 14 -1.22 19.11 -14.38
CA LEU A 14 -2.41 19.86 -14.81
C LEU A 14 -3.26 20.11 -13.55
N GLU A 15 -3.21 21.33 -13.03
CA GLU A 15 -4.24 21.84 -12.14
C GLU A 15 -5.51 21.91 -12.98
N THR A 16 -6.37 20.90 -12.85
CA THR A 16 -7.69 20.87 -13.52
C THR A 16 -8.71 21.79 -12.84
N ARG A 17 -8.29 22.51 -11.79
CA ARG A 17 -9.09 23.53 -11.11
C ARG A 17 -8.69 24.90 -11.65
N THR A 18 -9.53 25.46 -12.51
CA THR A 18 -9.46 26.89 -12.83
C THR A 18 -10.14 27.68 -11.71
N ASP A 19 -9.83 28.96 -11.54
CA ASP A 19 -10.51 29.85 -10.60
C ASP A 19 -11.90 30.24 -11.14
N TYR A 20 -12.77 29.26 -11.41
CA TYR A 20 -14.08 29.47 -12.02
C TYR A 20 -15.19 29.64 -10.98
N GLU A 21 -16.16 30.50 -11.27
CA GLU A 21 -17.23 30.92 -10.35
C GLU A 21 -18.55 30.13 -10.53
N ALA A 22 -18.55 28.98 -11.20
CA ALA A 22 -19.79 28.23 -11.39
C ALA A 22 -20.25 27.62 -10.06
N PHE A 23 -21.49 27.91 -9.67
CA PHE A 23 -22.07 27.41 -8.43
C PHE A 23 -23.59 27.22 -8.55
N VAL A 24 -24.12 26.37 -7.69
CA VAL A 24 -25.57 26.26 -7.44
C VAL A 24 -25.77 26.45 -5.94
N GLN A 25 -26.55 27.47 -5.58
CA GLN A 25 -26.90 27.75 -4.20
C GLN A 25 -28.29 27.18 -3.91
N PHE A 26 -28.39 26.38 -2.85
CA PHE A 26 -29.65 25.83 -2.40
C PHE A 26 -30.10 26.49 -1.09
N THR A 27 -31.40 26.73 -0.96
CA THR A 27 -32.06 27.25 0.23
C THR A 27 -33.21 26.34 0.64
N ILE A 28 -33.39 26.12 1.94
CA ILE A 28 -34.48 25.30 2.47
C ILE A 28 -35.59 26.23 2.93
N ASN A 29 -36.74 26.13 2.28
CA ASN A 29 -37.96 26.86 2.66
C ASN A 29 -39.03 25.84 3.03
N ASN A 30 -39.51 25.86 4.28
CA ASN A 30 -40.52 24.93 4.81
C ASN A 30 -40.19 23.44 4.55
N GLY A 31 -38.93 23.05 4.72
CA GLY A 31 -38.47 21.66 4.49
C GLY A 31 -38.28 21.28 3.02
N THR A 32 -38.55 22.20 2.08
CA THR A 32 -38.34 21.97 0.65
C THR A 32 -37.03 22.64 0.20
N TRP A 33 -36.15 21.87 -0.46
CA TRP A 33 -34.95 22.40 -1.09
C TRP A 33 -35.34 23.19 -2.35
N THR A 34 -34.93 24.44 -2.40
CA THR A 34 -35.16 25.35 -3.54
C THR A 34 -33.81 25.87 -4.02
N ILE A 35 -33.66 26.03 -5.33
CA ILE A 35 -32.45 26.65 -5.89
C ILE A 35 -32.62 28.17 -5.80
N SER A 36 -31.74 28.85 -5.06
CA SER A 36 -31.79 30.30 -4.85
C SER A 36 -30.96 31.08 -5.85
N CYS A 37 -29.85 30.50 -6.32
CA CYS A 37 -28.97 31.14 -7.29
C CYS A 37 -28.20 30.08 -8.08
N ILE A 38 -28.01 30.32 -9.38
CA ILE A 38 -27.18 29.49 -10.26
C ILE A 38 -26.25 30.42 -11.02
N ASN A 39 -24.95 30.16 -10.95
CA ASN A 39 -23.99 30.62 -11.94
C ASN A 39 -23.54 29.42 -12.75
N SER A 40 -23.94 29.35 -14.02
CA SER A 40 -23.59 28.27 -14.95
C SER A 40 -22.46 28.63 -15.91
N SER A 41 -21.78 29.76 -15.70
CA SER A 41 -20.71 30.21 -16.59
C SER A 41 -19.41 29.45 -16.31
N HIS A 42 -18.81 28.88 -17.35
CA HIS A 42 -17.54 28.16 -17.30
C HIS A 42 -16.49 28.87 -18.14
N ASN A 43 -15.25 28.91 -17.66
CA ASN A 43 -14.10 29.46 -18.40
C ASN A 43 -13.26 28.39 -19.10
N HIS A 44 -13.78 27.17 -19.17
CA HIS A 44 -13.17 26.01 -19.82
C HIS A 44 -14.27 25.18 -20.49
N GLU A 45 -13.88 24.32 -21.44
CA GLU A 45 -14.81 23.35 -22.03
C GLU A 45 -15.26 22.33 -20.97
N LEU A 46 -16.55 21.97 -21.00
CA LEU A 46 -17.07 20.87 -20.20
C LEU A 46 -16.60 19.54 -20.78
N ALA A 47 -16.40 18.55 -19.91
CA ALA A 47 -16.01 17.21 -20.33
C ALA A 47 -17.02 16.63 -21.32
N LYS A 48 -16.51 16.09 -22.42
CA LYS A 48 -17.31 15.45 -23.47
C LYS A 48 -17.83 14.10 -22.96
N LEU A 49 -18.85 13.58 -23.64
CA LEU A 49 -19.42 12.27 -23.30
C LEU A 49 -18.35 11.16 -23.30
N GLU A 50 -17.45 11.17 -24.28
CA GLU A 50 -16.33 10.23 -24.41
C GLU A 50 -15.33 10.30 -23.23
N GLU A 51 -15.26 11.45 -22.57
CA GLU A 51 -14.35 11.74 -21.45
C GLU A 51 -14.97 11.41 -20.09
N ARG A 52 -16.27 11.07 -20.06
CA ARG A 52 -17.04 10.77 -18.84
C ARG A 52 -16.39 9.67 -18.00
N GLN A 53 -15.81 8.66 -18.63
CA GLN A 53 -15.10 7.55 -17.96
C GLN A 53 -13.87 8.02 -17.14
N PHE A 54 -13.33 9.19 -17.44
CA PHE A 54 -12.19 9.77 -16.72
C PHE A 54 -12.62 10.72 -15.59
N LEU A 55 -13.91 11.08 -15.52
CA LEU A 55 -14.45 11.91 -14.45
C LEU A 55 -14.64 11.07 -13.19
N ARG A 56 -14.10 11.57 -12.06
CA ARG A 56 -14.28 10.91 -10.76
C ARG A 56 -15.76 10.77 -10.36
N SER A 57 -16.62 11.72 -10.76
CA SER A 57 -18.07 11.65 -10.56
C SER A 57 -18.77 10.61 -11.46
N GLY A 58 -18.13 10.18 -12.55
CA GLY A 58 -18.58 9.07 -13.39
C GLY A 58 -18.12 7.70 -12.89
N GLN A 59 -17.22 7.67 -11.90
CA GLN A 59 -16.70 6.46 -11.24
C GLN A 59 -17.54 6.07 -10.01
N GLU A 60 -18.77 6.56 -9.90
CA GLU A 60 -19.71 6.16 -8.86
C GLU A 60 -20.83 5.31 -9.45
N ILE A 61 -21.00 4.13 -8.83
CA ILE A 61 -22.01 3.09 -9.05
C ILE A 61 -21.68 2.08 -10.17
N LEU A 62 -20.95 1.01 -9.82
CA LEU A 62 -21.41 -0.37 -10.05
C LEU A 62 -20.57 -1.41 -9.26
N ASN A 63 -20.99 -1.63 -8.02
CA ASN A 63 -20.67 -2.84 -7.27
C ASN A 63 -21.28 -4.05 -8.01
N GLY A 64 -20.51 -4.69 -8.90
CA GLY A 64 -20.94 -5.87 -9.67
C GLY A 64 -20.26 -6.05 -11.02
N HIS A 65 -19.72 -5.00 -11.64
CA HIS A 65 -19.00 -5.12 -12.91
C HIS A 65 -17.71 -5.92 -12.79
N GLY A 66 -16.97 -5.73 -11.70
CA GLY A 66 -15.75 -6.48 -11.41
C GLY A 66 -15.99 -7.99 -11.28
N SER A 67 -17.12 -8.41 -10.70
CA SER A 67 -17.45 -9.84 -10.58
C SER A 67 -17.83 -10.46 -11.94
N ILE A 68 -18.57 -9.73 -12.79
CA ILE A 68 -18.88 -10.21 -14.15
C ILE A 68 -17.60 -10.38 -14.98
N ILE A 69 -16.70 -9.39 -14.93
CA ILE A 69 -15.40 -9.46 -15.61
C ILE A 69 -14.59 -10.65 -15.07
N SER A 70 -14.58 -10.86 -13.74
CA SER A 70 -13.91 -12.01 -13.11
C SER A 70 -14.45 -13.33 -13.64
N SER A 71 -15.77 -13.54 -13.59
CA SER A 71 -16.39 -14.79 -14.06
C SER A 71 -16.14 -15.07 -15.54
N MET A 72 -16.06 -14.04 -16.38
CA MET A 72 -15.69 -14.20 -17.80
C MET A 72 -14.23 -14.61 -17.96
N VAL A 73 -13.32 -14.01 -17.19
CA VAL A 73 -11.90 -14.40 -17.19
C VAL A 73 -11.73 -15.84 -16.69
N ASP A 74 -12.47 -16.24 -15.65
CA ASP A 74 -12.49 -17.62 -15.14
C ASP A 74 -13.01 -18.60 -16.20
N ALA A 75 -13.97 -18.18 -17.03
CA ALA A 75 -14.43 -18.89 -18.23
C ALA A 75 -13.44 -18.83 -19.42
N ARG A 76 -12.21 -18.39 -19.19
CA ARG A 76 -11.12 -18.24 -20.19
C ARG A 76 -11.40 -17.22 -21.30
N ILE A 77 -12.31 -16.28 -21.06
CA ILE A 77 -12.53 -15.12 -21.95
C ILE A 77 -11.51 -14.05 -21.55
N GLY A 78 -10.64 -13.65 -22.48
CA GLY A 78 -9.60 -12.68 -22.19
C GLY A 78 -10.17 -11.35 -21.68
N LEU A 79 -9.54 -10.75 -20.67
CA LEU A 79 -9.96 -9.51 -19.99
C LEU A 79 -10.41 -8.40 -20.95
N THR A 80 -9.67 -8.18 -22.03
CA THR A 80 -10.00 -7.17 -23.03
C THR A 80 -11.39 -7.42 -23.64
N LYS A 81 -11.71 -8.68 -23.95
CA LYS A 81 -13.01 -9.06 -24.49
C LYS A 81 -14.10 -8.93 -23.43
N SER A 82 -13.83 -9.33 -22.19
CA SER A 82 -14.78 -9.19 -21.08
C SER A 82 -15.12 -7.71 -20.80
N TYR A 83 -14.11 -6.83 -20.83
CA TYR A 83 -14.28 -5.39 -20.68
C TYR A 83 -15.12 -4.78 -21.81
N PHE A 84 -14.80 -5.09 -23.07
CA PHE A 84 -15.58 -4.57 -24.21
C PHE A 84 -16.96 -5.18 -24.33
N PHE A 85 -17.14 -6.43 -23.91
CA PHE A 85 -18.46 -7.04 -23.79
C PHE A 85 -19.32 -6.22 -22.82
N LEU A 86 -18.80 -5.96 -21.62
CA LEU A 86 -19.53 -5.19 -20.62
C LEU A 86 -19.77 -3.74 -21.06
N ALA A 87 -18.79 -3.13 -21.74
CA ALA A 87 -18.95 -1.81 -22.37
C ALA A 87 -20.10 -1.80 -23.38
N ASN A 88 -20.24 -2.85 -24.20
CA ASN A 88 -21.34 -2.94 -25.15
C ASN A 88 -22.70 -3.10 -24.44
N GLU A 89 -22.77 -3.89 -23.37
CA GLU A 89 -24.01 -4.08 -22.59
C GLU A 89 -24.53 -2.78 -21.97
N VAL A 90 -23.62 -1.91 -21.51
CA VAL A 90 -23.97 -0.60 -20.94
C VAL A 90 -24.02 0.51 -21.99
N GLY A 91 -23.92 0.17 -23.28
CA GLY A 91 -24.05 1.11 -24.39
C GLY A 91 -22.86 2.04 -24.62
N GLY A 92 -21.66 1.67 -24.16
CA GLY A 92 -20.41 2.38 -24.41
C GLY A 92 -19.44 2.33 -23.23
N VAL A 93 -18.14 2.55 -23.52
CA VAL A 93 -17.09 2.58 -22.47
C VAL A 93 -17.27 3.77 -21.51
N GLU A 94 -17.85 4.86 -22.01
CA GLU A 94 -18.19 6.09 -21.29
C GLU A 94 -19.24 5.88 -20.19
N ASN A 95 -20.04 4.82 -20.30
CA ASN A 95 -21.13 4.49 -19.37
C ASN A 95 -20.73 3.39 -18.37
N LEU A 96 -19.54 2.82 -18.53
CA LEU A 96 -19.08 1.65 -17.76
C LEU A 96 -18.69 1.98 -16.31
N GLY A 97 -18.24 3.22 -16.07
CA GLY A 97 -17.83 3.69 -14.74
C GLY A 97 -16.56 3.05 -14.18
N ILE A 98 -15.89 2.18 -14.95
CA ILE A 98 -14.61 1.55 -14.61
C ILE A 98 -13.64 1.69 -15.78
N LEU A 99 -12.39 2.08 -15.50
CA LEU A 99 -11.35 2.04 -16.53
C LEU A 99 -10.88 0.60 -16.71
N ARG A 100 -10.44 0.26 -17.92
CA ARG A 100 -9.81 -1.05 -18.19
C ARG A 100 -8.62 -1.32 -17.25
N LYS A 101 -7.88 -0.27 -16.89
CA LYS A 101 -6.78 -0.36 -15.91
C LYS A 101 -7.29 -0.78 -14.54
N ASP A 102 -8.44 -0.25 -14.11
CA ASP A 102 -9.05 -0.59 -12.82
C ASP A 102 -9.55 -2.03 -12.82
N ALA A 103 -10.19 -2.48 -13.91
CA ALA A 103 -10.57 -3.89 -14.09
C ALA A 103 -9.36 -4.83 -14.06
N THR A 104 -8.23 -4.41 -14.65
CA THR A 104 -6.97 -5.17 -14.60
C THR A 104 -6.43 -5.26 -13.18
N ASN A 105 -6.41 -4.14 -12.45
CA ASN A 105 -5.94 -4.08 -11.07
C ASN A 105 -6.81 -4.91 -10.13
N ASP A 106 -8.14 -4.86 -10.29
CA ASP A 106 -9.12 -5.62 -9.51
C ASP A 106 -8.94 -7.14 -9.70
N LEU A 107 -8.83 -7.60 -10.95
CA LEU A 107 -8.51 -9.00 -11.26
C LEU A 107 -7.16 -9.45 -10.69
N GLN A 108 -6.15 -8.58 -10.72
CA GLN A 108 -4.84 -8.90 -10.15
C GLN A 108 -4.86 -8.95 -8.62
N GLN A 109 -5.68 -8.13 -7.96
CA GLN A 109 -5.90 -8.23 -6.51
C GLN A 109 -6.67 -9.51 -6.14
N LYS A 110 -7.54 -10.01 -7.02
CA LYS A 110 -8.33 -11.22 -6.83
C LYS A 110 -7.61 -12.52 -7.24
N LYS A 111 -6.35 -12.46 -7.65
CA LYS A 111 -5.58 -13.67 -7.98
C LYS A 111 -5.31 -14.48 -6.72
N ILE A 112 -6.14 -15.49 -6.50
CA ILE A 112 -5.93 -16.53 -5.50
C ILE A 112 -4.69 -17.34 -5.91
N MET A 113 -3.88 -17.71 -4.92
CA MET A 113 -2.73 -18.58 -5.17
C MET A 113 -3.21 -19.93 -5.68
N GLU A 114 -2.63 -20.43 -6.78
CA GLU A 114 -3.04 -21.73 -7.32
C GLU A 114 -2.76 -22.82 -6.27
N VAL A 115 -3.72 -23.73 -6.09
CA VAL A 115 -3.65 -24.79 -5.06
C VAL A 115 -2.35 -25.60 -5.17
N GLY A 116 -1.87 -25.85 -6.40
CA GLY A 116 -0.61 -26.57 -6.64
C GLY A 116 0.63 -25.82 -6.12
N ASP A 117 0.68 -24.50 -6.31
CA ASP A 117 1.80 -23.68 -5.82
C ASP A 117 1.77 -23.55 -4.29
N ALA A 118 0.57 -23.38 -3.71
CA ALA A 118 0.37 -23.41 -2.26
C ALA A 118 0.86 -24.73 -1.65
N GLN A 119 0.47 -25.83 -2.27
CA GLN A 119 0.86 -27.15 -1.82
C GLN A 119 2.37 -27.38 -1.98
N THR A 120 2.98 -26.84 -3.03
CA THR A 120 4.43 -26.92 -3.24
C THR A 120 5.19 -26.18 -2.14
N LEU A 121 4.76 -24.97 -1.78
CA LEU A 121 5.38 -24.21 -0.69
C LEU A 121 5.16 -24.90 0.68
N LEU A 122 3.97 -25.43 0.93
CA LEU A 122 3.68 -26.23 2.13
C LEU A 122 4.57 -27.49 2.22
N ASN A 123 4.75 -28.20 1.11
CA ASN A 123 5.63 -29.37 1.06
C ASN A 123 7.08 -28.97 1.34
N HIS A 124 7.52 -27.82 0.82
CA HIS A 124 8.84 -27.28 1.13
C HIS A 124 9.00 -26.99 2.62
N PHE A 125 8.02 -26.37 3.28
CA PHE A 125 8.04 -26.13 4.72
C PHE A 125 8.08 -27.42 5.53
N LYS A 126 7.31 -28.44 5.16
CA LYS A 126 7.38 -29.76 5.81
C LYS A 126 8.74 -30.41 5.67
N CYS A 127 9.39 -30.30 4.52
CA CYS A 127 10.76 -30.78 4.36
C CYS A 127 11.72 -30.00 5.28
N LYS A 128 11.57 -28.68 5.37
CA LYS A 128 12.41 -27.84 6.25
C LYS A 128 12.21 -28.12 7.74
N GLU A 129 10.99 -28.37 8.17
CA GLU A 129 10.68 -28.83 9.53
C GLU A 129 11.35 -30.17 9.85
N GLY A 130 11.44 -31.09 8.88
CA GLY A 130 12.18 -32.34 9.04
C GLY A 130 13.70 -32.19 9.09
N GLU A 131 14.25 -31.13 8.49
CA GLU A 131 15.69 -30.83 8.45
C GLU A 131 16.17 -30.01 9.65
N ASP A 132 15.33 -29.10 10.15
CA ASP A 132 15.63 -28.14 11.20
C ASP A 132 14.54 -28.23 12.29
N PRO A 133 14.84 -28.86 13.45
CA PRO A 133 13.88 -29.01 14.56
C PRO A 133 13.34 -27.70 15.13
N ASN A 134 14.05 -26.60 14.89
CA ASN A 134 13.59 -25.28 15.32
C ASN A 134 12.82 -24.57 14.23
N PHE A 135 12.78 -25.01 12.97
CA PHE A 135 12.03 -24.34 11.90
C PHE A 135 10.57 -24.14 12.31
N PHE A 136 10.04 -22.93 12.08
CA PHE A 136 8.67 -22.59 12.43
C PHE A 136 8.00 -21.98 11.21
N TYR A 137 6.77 -22.41 10.94
CA TYR A 137 5.95 -21.83 9.90
C TYR A 137 4.48 -21.90 10.28
N SER A 138 3.68 -21.02 9.68
CA SER A 138 2.23 -21.03 9.81
C SER A 138 1.58 -20.58 8.51
N VAL A 139 0.39 -21.12 8.27
CA VAL A 139 -0.41 -20.81 7.09
C VAL A 139 -1.83 -20.50 7.53
N GLN A 140 -2.28 -19.29 7.21
CA GLN A 140 -3.67 -18.88 7.44
C GLN A 140 -4.43 -19.02 6.15
N VAL A 141 -5.51 -19.81 6.17
CA VAL A 141 -6.44 -19.97 5.05
C VAL A 141 -7.77 -19.37 5.46
N ASP A 142 -8.17 -18.25 4.84
CA ASP A 142 -9.48 -17.64 5.06
C ASP A 142 -10.24 -17.50 3.74
N GLN A 143 -11.25 -18.35 3.53
CA GLN A 143 -12.22 -18.43 2.41
C GLN A 143 -11.66 -18.47 0.98
N GLN A 144 -10.67 -17.62 0.65
CA GLN A 144 -9.93 -17.51 -0.62
C GLN A 144 -8.49 -16.98 -0.43
N MET A 145 -8.07 -16.66 0.80
CA MET A 145 -6.83 -15.97 1.13
C MET A 145 -5.84 -16.89 1.84
N THR A 146 -4.60 -16.92 1.38
CA THR A 146 -3.54 -17.71 2.01
C THR A 146 -2.36 -16.81 2.41
N ASN A 147 -2.22 -16.56 3.71
CA ASN A 147 -1.03 -15.90 4.27
C ASN A 147 -0.03 -16.96 4.72
N PHE A 148 1.25 -16.64 4.58
CA PHE A 148 2.35 -17.52 4.98
C PHE A 148 3.28 -16.76 5.90
N PHE A 149 3.77 -17.42 6.94
CA PHE A 149 4.87 -16.94 7.76
C PHE A 149 5.83 -18.10 8.02
N TRP A 150 7.14 -17.83 8.00
CA TRP A 150 8.15 -18.81 8.40
C TRP A 150 9.44 -18.16 8.87
N ARG A 151 10.21 -18.91 9.67
CA ARG A 151 11.57 -18.59 10.09
C ARG A 151 12.37 -19.87 10.34
N ASP A 152 13.67 -19.84 10.06
CA ASP A 152 14.59 -20.95 10.37
C ASP A 152 15.24 -20.79 11.76
N SER A 153 15.98 -21.80 12.19
CA SER A 153 16.77 -21.78 13.44
C SER A 153 17.73 -20.60 13.51
N ARG A 154 18.37 -20.28 12.40
CA ARG A 154 19.31 -19.16 12.31
C ARG A 154 18.63 -17.83 12.59
N SER A 155 17.46 -17.62 11.99
CA SER A 155 16.66 -16.41 12.18
C SER A 155 16.26 -16.22 13.65
N LYS A 156 15.91 -17.32 14.36
CA LYS A 156 15.65 -17.30 15.81
C LYS A 156 16.90 -16.94 16.60
N PHE A 157 18.03 -17.60 16.34
CA PHE A 157 19.30 -17.32 17.02
C PHE A 157 19.76 -15.86 16.81
N ASP A 158 19.63 -15.38 15.59
CA ASP A 158 19.96 -14.02 15.22
C ASP A 158 19.03 -13.01 15.94
N TYR A 159 17.74 -13.32 16.11
CA TYR A 159 16.80 -12.50 16.88
C TYR A 159 17.13 -12.49 18.37
N ASP A 160 17.58 -13.62 18.93
CA ASP A 160 18.01 -13.68 20.34
C ASP A 160 19.17 -12.72 20.61
N CYS A 161 20.07 -12.57 19.64
CA CYS A 161 21.24 -11.69 19.73
C CYS A 161 20.94 -10.23 19.35
N PHE A 162 20.09 -10.00 18.34
CA PHE A 162 19.97 -8.70 17.65
C PHE A 162 18.52 -8.20 17.50
N GLY A 163 17.56 -8.84 18.15
CA GLY A 163 16.12 -8.54 18.03
C GLY A 163 15.65 -7.27 18.76
N ASP A 164 16.55 -6.50 19.39
CA ASP A 164 16.18 -5.25 20.07
C ASP A 164 15.60 -4.21 19.11
N VAL A 165 16.08 -4.20 17.86
CA VAL A 165 15.63 -3.30 16.81
C VAL A 165 15.23 -4.11 15.58
N VAL A 166 13.97 -3.96 15.18
CA VAL A 166 13.38 -4.65 14.03
C VAL A 166 12.91 -3.63 13.02
N CYS A 167 13.21 -3.86 11.76
CA CYS A 167 12.61 -3.22 10.61
C CYS A 167 11.65 -4.22 9.97
N PHE A 168 10.41 -3.78 9.75
CA PHE A 168 9.38 -4.53 9.09
C PHE A 168 8.75 -3.65 8.01
N ASP A 169 8.73 -4.14 6.77
CA ASP A 169 8.24 -3.36 5.64
C ASP A 169 7.57 -4.30 4.63
N THR A 170 6.37 -3.95 4.16
CA THR A 170 5.69 -4.72 3.12
C THR A 170 6.16 -4.23 1.76
N THR A 171 7.01 -5.03 1.12
CA THR A 171 7.41 -4.75 -0.26
C THR A 171 6.38 -5.30 -1.24
N PHE A 172 5.94 -4.42 -2.13
CA PHE A 172 4.88 -4.68 -3.10
C PHE A 172 5.24 -5.82 -4.07
N ARG A 173 4.43 -6.89 -4.03
CA ARG A 173 4.06 -7.76 -5.17
C ARG A 173 5.22 -8.29 -6.01
N THR A 174 6.12 -9.01 -5.35
CA THR A 174 7.29 -9.62 -5.97
C THR A 174 6.99 -10.93 -6.72
N ASN A 175 5.74 -11.43 -6.69
CA ASN A 175 5.37 -12.73 -7.26
C ASN A 175 4.13 -12.68 -8.19
N LYS A 176 3.90 -13.78 -8.94
CA LYS A 176 2.80 -13.90 -9.92
C LYS A 176 1.38 -13.77 -9.32
N TYR A 177 1.29 -13.88 -8.00
CA TYR A 177 0.07 -13.82 -7.19
C TYR A 177 -0.10 -12.50 -6.47
N ASN A 178 0.80 -11.54 -6.69
CA ASN A 178 0.65 -10.21 -6.13
C ASN A 178 0.66 -10.21 -4.59
N LEU A 179 1.32 -11.19 -3.95
CA LEU A 179 1.46 -11.20 -2.48
C LEU A 179 2.48 -10.15 -2.05
N ASN A 180 2.19 -9.50 -0.94
CA ASN A 180 3.12 -8.60 -0.27
C ASN A 180 4.16 -9.42 0.48
N CYS A 181 5.43 -9.15 0.20
CA CYS A 181 6.54 -9.76 0.90
C CYS A 181 6.89 -8.90 2.12
N ALA A 182 6.83 -9.51 3.29
CA ALA A 182 6.94 -8.82 4.58
C ALA A 182 8.09 -9.45 5.41
N PRO A 183 9.35 -9.09 5.12
CA PRO A 183 10.49 -9.54 5.92
C PRO A 183 10.57 -8.85 7.28
N PHE A 184 10.96 -9.61 8.31
CA PHE A 184 11.45 -9.08 9.57
C PHE A 184 12.97 -9.02 9.52
N VAL A 185 13.54 -7.82 9.62
CA VAL A 185 14.98 -7.59 9.45
C VAL A 185 15.54 -6.80 10.63
N GLY A 186 16.65 -7.24 11.20
CA GLY A 186 17.45 -6.47 12.13
C GLY A 186 18.84 -6.17 11.59
N VAL A 187 19.72 -5.75 12.49
CA VAL A 187 21.11 -5.38 12.17
C VAL A 187 22.05 -5.99 13.21
N ASN A 188 23.09 -6.69 12.77
CA ASN A 188 24.11 -7.22 13.68
C ASN A 188 25.20 -6.19 14.04
N HIS A 189 26.12 -6.59 14.90
CA HIS A 189 27.28 -5.79 15.32
C HIS A 189 28.21 -5.34 14.19
N HIS A 190 28.14 -5.96 13.01
CA HIS A 190 28.86 -5.54 11.80
C HIS A 190 28.07 -4.59 10.91
N ARG A 191 26.91 -4.09 11.38
CA ARG A 191 25.99 -3.25 10.62
C ARG A 191 25.45 -3.93 9.36
N LYS A 192 25.39 -5.27 9.36
CA LYS A 192 24.81 -6.04 8.26
C LYS A 192 23.37 -6.40 8.62
N ASN A 193 22.51 -6.38 7.60
CA ASN A 193 21.13 -6.82 7.73
C ASN A 193 21.10 -8.30 8.12
N VAL A 194 20.21 -8.62 9.05
CA VAL A 194 19.96 -9.99 9.49
C VAL A 194 18.47 -10.25 9.41
N LEU A 195 18.11 -11.41 8.89
CA LEU A 195 16.73 -11.78 8.71
C LEU A 195 16.25 -12.56 9.94
N PHE A 196 15.06 -12.20 10.45
CA PHE A 196 14.39 -12.88 11.56
C PHE A 196 13.18 -13.71 11.11
N GLY A 197 12.69 -13.49 9.90
CA GLY A 197 11.60 -14.26 9.32
C GLY A 197 11.03 -13.58 8.09
N TYR A 198 10.16 -14.30 7.38
CA TYR A 198 9.43 -13.78 6.23
C TYR A 198 7.95 -14.08 6.35
N ALA A 199 7.14 -13.20 5.78
CA ALA A 199 5.78 -13.49 5.45
C ALA A 199 5.40 -13.13 4.02
N PHE A 200 4.43 -13.86 3.49
CA PHE A 200 3.66 -13.46 2.33
C PHE A 200 2.23 -13.17 2.77
N LEU A 201 1.78 -11.94 2.55
CA LEU A 201 0.45 -11.48 2.89
C LEU A 201 -0.32 -11.18 1.60
N LEU A 202 -1.59 -11.61 1.53
CA LEU A 202 -2.41 -11.33 0.35
C LEU A 202 -2.92 -9.88 0.32
N ASN A 203 -3.17 -9.27 1.49
CA ASN A 203 -3.57 -7.87 1.60
C ASN A 203 -3.00 -7.24 2.89
N GLU A 204 -3.19 -5.92 3.01
CA GLU A 204 -2.70 -5.09 4.12
C GLU A 204 -3.86 -4.66 5.02
N SER A 205 -4.78 -5.58 5.35
CA SER A 205 -5.79 -5.31 6.38
C SER A 205 -5.24 -5.59 7.78
N ILE A 206 -6.00 -5.24 8.83
CA ILE A 206 -5.51 -5.33 10.21
C ILE A 206 -5.36 -6.78 10.67
N GLU A 207 -6.23 -7.66 10.20
CA GLU A 207 -6.31 -9.04 10.63
C GLU A 207 -5.05 -9.85 10.24
N PRO A 208 -4.54 -9.78 9.00
CA PRO A 208 -3.25 -10.40 8.63
C PRO A 208 -2.06 -9.88 9.42
N PHE A 209 -2.00 -8.57 9.73
CA PHE A 209 -0.89 -8.01 10.51
C PHE A 209 -0.94 -8.46 11.97
N VAL A 210 -2.12 -8.46 12.59
CA VAL A 210 -2.30 -8.99 13.95
C VAL A 210 -1.88 -10.45 14.00
N TRP A 211 -2.39 -11.28 13.07
CA TRP A 211 -2.01 -12.69 12.94
C TRP A 211 -0.49 -12.86 12.78
N LEU A 212 0.12 -12.09 11.89
CA LEU A 212 1.55 -12.16 11.61
C LEU A 212 2.39 -11.77 12.82
N PHE A 213 2.06 -10.67 13.49
CA PHE A 213 2.81 -10.20 14.65
C PHE A 213 2.65 -11.11 15.86
N GLU A 214 1.48 -11.70 16.07
CA GLU A 214 1.23 -12.70 17.12
C GLU A 214 2.13 -13.93 16.89
N LEU A 215 2.16 -14.46 15.67
CA LEU A 215 3.01 -15.60 15.32
C LEU A 215 4.51 -15.27 15.37
N PHE A 216 4.89 -14.09 14.91
CA PHE A 216 6.27 -13.65 15.01
C PHE A 216 6.71 -13.64 16.47
N LEU A 217 5.91 -13.03 17.36
CA LEU A 217 6.20 -12.97 18.79
C LEU A 217 6.29 -14.37 19.43
N GLU A 218 5.33 -15.25 19.14
CA GLU A 218 5.31 -16.63 19.61
C GLU A 218 6.57 -17.39 19.14
N SER A 219 6.89 -17.28 17.85
CA SER A 219 8.04 -17.96 17.24
C SER A 219 9.40 -17.47 17.77
N MET A 220 9.39 -16.30 18.44
CA MET A 220 10.52 -15.67 19.11
C MET A 220 10.44 -15.79 20.63
N GLU A 221 9.77 -16.81 21.15
CA GLU A 221 9.65 -17.11 22.59
C GLU A 221 9.05 -15.95 23.40
N ASN A 222 8.11 -15.21 22.79
CA ASN A 222 7.45 -14.04 23.37
C ASN A 222 8.39 -12.89 23.74
N LYS A 223 9.59 -12.84 23.16
CA LYS A 223 10.50 -11.70 23.26
C LYS A 223 10.11 -10.65 22.22
N GLN A 224 9.47 -9.56 22.65
CA GLN A 224 9.16 -8.43 21.77
C GLN A 224 10.39 -7.55 21.49
N PRO A 225 10.45 -6.84 20.36
CA PRO A 225 11.52 -5.87 20.10
C PRO A 225 11.37 -4.63 20.98
N ASN A 226 12.47 -3.92 21.24
CA ASN A 226 12.42 -2.63 21.94
C ASN A 226 11.96 -1.51 21.01
N THR A 227 12.29 -1.60 19.71
CA THR A 227 11.92 -0.62 18.69
C THR A 227 11.60 -1.35 17.39
N ILE A 228 10.50 -0.95 16.77
CA ILE A 228 10.10 -1.45 15.45
C ILE A 228 9.93 -0.29 14.47
N PHE A 229 10.56 -0.42 13.31
CA PHE A 229 10.49 0.53 12.20
C PHE A 229 9.59 -0.03 11.11
N THR A 230 8.54 0.71 10.73
CA THR A 230 7.67 0.34 9.59
C THR A 230 7.37 1.53 8.69
N ASP A 231 6.67 1.30 7.60
CA ASP A 231 6.10 2.38 6.80
C ASP A 231 4.99 3.14 7.56
N GLN A 232 4.46 4.20 6.94
CA GLN A 232 3.39 5.01 7.51
C GLN A 232 2.02 4.40 7.20
N ASP A 233 1.76 3.23 7.75
CA ASP A 233 0.48 2.54 7.63
C ASP A 233 -0.25 2.47 8.98
N LYS A 234 -1.48 2.99 9.02
CA LYS A 234 -2.31 3.07 10.24
C LYS A 234 -2.76 1.69 10.71
N THR A 235 -2.91 0.76 9.79
CA THR A 235 -3.29 -0.62 10.06
C THR A 235 -2.16 -1.34 10.80
N MET A 236 -0.92 -1.21 10.32
CA MET A 236 0.28 -1.70 10.97
C MET A 236 0.48 -1.04 12.34
N GLU A 237 0.33 0.28 12.44
CA GLU A 237 0.43 1.02 13.70
C GLU A 237 -0.49 0.43 14.78
N ASN A 238 -1.77 0.20 14.45
CA ASN A 238 -2.73 -0.37 15.37
C ASN A 238 -2.38 -1.82 15.76
N ALA A 239 -1.95 -2.64 14.80
CA ALA A 239 -1.54 -4.02 15.06
C ALA A 239 -0.29 -4.08 15.96
N ILE A 240 0.70 -3.22 15.73
CA ILE A 240 1.91 -3.09 16.55
C ILE A 240 1.55 -2.66 17.98
N ALA A 241 0.71 -1.63 18.13
CA ALA A 241 0.28 -1.16 19.44
C ALA A 241 -0.44 -2.26 20.24
N LYS A 242 -1.16 -3.16 19.55
CA LYS A 242 -1.85 -4.30 20.16
C LYS A 242 -0.88 -5.41 20.58
N ILE A 243 0.07 -5.79 19.71
CA ILE A 243 0.91 -6.99 19.91
C ILE A 243 2.25 -6.71 20.57
N PHE A 244 2.85 -5.54 20.32
CA PHE A 244 4.12 -5.09 20.88
C PHE A 244 3.93 -3.84 21.75
N PRO A 245 3.14 -3.89 22.83
CA PRO A 245 2.74 -2.70 23.59
C PRO A 245 3.92 -1.95 24.24
N ASN A 246 5.07 -2.61 24.43
CA ASN A 246 6.27 -1.97 24.99
C ASN A 246 7.28 -1.54 23.92
N ALA A 247 7.06 -1.91 22.66
CA ALA A 247 7.94 -1.50 21.57
C ALA A 247 7.71 -0.04 21.20
N ARG A 248 8.79 0.69 20.93
CA ARG A 248 8.70 2.02 20.33
C ARG A 248 8.49 1.87 18.83
N HIS A 249 7.30 2.24 18.35
CA HIS A 249 7.05 2.32 16.92
C HIS A 249 7.69 3.58 16.33
N ARG A 250 8.39 3.41 15.21
CA ARG A 250 9.07 4.47 14.47
C ARG A 250 8.84 4.28 12.97
N LEU A 251 8.93 5.37 12.22
CA LEU A 251 8.81 5.32 10.76
C LEU A 251 10.16 4.95 10.13
N CYS A 252 10.10 4.10 9.12
CA CYS A 252 11.24 3.62 8.34
C CYS A 252 11.95 4.79 7.67
N THR A 253 13.27 4.86 7.82
CA THR A 253 14.06 6.00 7.34
C THR A 253 14.01 6.14 5.82
N TRP A 254 13.91 5.02 5.09
CA TRP A 254 13.73 5.03 3.65
C TRP A 254 12.42 5.69 3.24
N HIS A 255 11.32 5.34 3.91
CA HIS A 255 9.99 5.91 3.66
C HIS A 255 9.94 7.41 3.97
N ILE A 256 10.51 7.84 5.11
CA ILE A 256 10.62 9.25 5.43
C ILE A 256 11.44 9.99 4.37
N SER A 257 12.60 9.44 3.96
CA SER A 257 13.43 10.06 2.92
C SER A 257 12.69 10.17 1.59
N LYS A 258 11.96 9.13 1.19
CA LYS A 258 11.16 9.13 -0.04
C LYS A 258 10.05 10.18 0.02
N ASN A 259 9.28 10.22 1.10
CA ASN A 259 8.22 11.21 1.31
C ASN A 259 8.80 12.63 1.32
N ALA A 260 9.93 12.85 1.99
CA ALA A 260 10.61 14.13 2.00
C ALA A 260 11.02 14.57 0.59
N THR A 261 11.61 13.69 -0.22
CA THR A 261 11.96 14.03 -1.61
C THR A 261 10.75 14.33 -2.50
N GLN A 262 9.60 13.69 -2.25
CA GLN A 262 8.38 13.89 -3.03
C GLN A 262 7.64 15.18 -2.66
N HIS A 263 7.47 15.43 -1.35
CA HIS A 263 6.67 16.54 -0.85
C HIS A 263 7.48 17.82 -0.61
N LEU A 264 8.79 17.70 -0.43
CA LEU A 264 9.70 18.83 -0.23
C LEU A 264 10.66 18.99 -1.42
N ALA A 265 10.29 18.50 -2.62
CA ALA A 265 11.14 18.48 -3.81
C ALA A 265 11.80 19.84 -4.11
N ASN A 266 11.03 20.93 -4.04
CA ASN A 266 11.52 22.29 -4.27
C ASN A 266 12.57 22.73 -3.23
N HIS A 267 12.39 22.33 -1.97
CA HIS A 267 13.37 22.60 -0.91
C HIS A 267 14.59 21.68 -1.05
N TYR A 268 14.40 20.44 -1.48
CA TYR A 268 15.49 19.49 -1.75
C TYR A 268 16.37 19.88 -2.94
N ALA A 269 15.88 20.73 -3.84
CA ALA A 269 16.69 21.33 -4.90
C ALA A 269 17.72 22.33 -4.33
N ASN A 270 17.47 22.92 -3.16
CA ASN A 270 18.44 23.75 -2.46
C ASN A 270 19.51 22.85 -1.79
N PRO A 271 20.80 22.97 -2.18
CA PRO A 271 21.88 22.13 -1.64
C PRO A 271 22.07 22.27 -0.13
N GLU A 272 21.85 23.46 0.43
CA GLU A 272 22.00 23.74 1.86
C GLU A 272 20.88 23.08 2.67
N PHE A 273 19.63 23.23 2.23
CA PHE A 273 18.49 22.55 2.86
C PHE A 273 18.68 21.04 2.84
N LYS A 274 19.02 20.47 1.68
CA LYS A 274 19.27 19.04 1.53
C LYS A 274 20.38 18.57 2.47
N ARG A 275 21.47 19.33 2.59
CA ARG A 275 22.58 19.03 3.51
C ARG A 275 22.13 19.07 4.97
N LEU A 276 21.41 20.11 5.40
CA LEU A 276 20.93 20.26 6.77
C LEU A 276 19.90 19.19 7.13
N PHE A 277 18.93 18.94 6.25
CA PHE A 277 17.93 17.89 6.43
C PHE A 277 18.61 16.53 6.59
N ASN A 278 19.51 16.15 5.68
CA ASN A 278 20.23 14.88 5.77
C ASN A 278 21.12 14.79 7.02
N LYS A 279 21.69 15.93 7.46
CA LYS A 279 22.46 15.99 8.71
C LYS A 279 21.57 15.72 9.93
N CYS A 280 20.37 16.31 10.01
CA CYS A 280 19.43 16.04 11.09
C CYS A 280 18.85 14.62 11.03
N PHE A 281 18.68 14.10 9.82
CA PHE A 281 17.98 12.84 9.58
C PHE A 281 18.87 11.60 9.76
N TYR A 282 20.12 11.66 9.27
CA TYR A 282 21.09 10.56 9.39
C TYR A 282 22.17 10.83 10.45
N GLY A 283 22.33 12.06 10.90
CA GLY A 283 23.26 12.38 11.97
C GLY A 283 22.71 11.92 13.31
N CYS A 284 23.49 11.14 14.05
CA CYS A 284 23.30 11.07 15.49
C CYS A 284 23.78 12.39 16.09
N LEU A 285 22.91 13.10 16.81
CA LEU A 285 23.40 13.89 17.94
C LEU A 285 23.82 12.87 18.99
N SER A 286 25.09 12.46 18.96
CA SER A 286 25.70 11.94 20.17
C SER A 286 25.86 13.13 21.10
N ASP A 287 24.78 13.52 21.76
CA ASP A 287 24.93 14.23 23.01
C ASP A 287 25.66 13.25 23.93
N GLY A 288 26.90 13.60 24.25
CA GLY A 288 27.77 12.73 25.01
C GLY A 288 27.17 12.38 26.37
N ILE A 289 27.48 11.15 26.80
CA ILE A 289 27.23 10.49 28.10
C ILE A 289 26.01 9.56 28.07
#